data_AF-A0A1S2NGR2-F1
#
_entry.id   AF-A0A1S2NGR2-F1
#
_cell.length_a   1.000
_cell.length_b   1.000
_cell.length_c   1.000
_cell.angle_alpha   90.00
_cell.angle_beta   90.00
_cell.angle_gamma   90.00
#
_symmetry.space_group_name_H-M   'P 1'
#
loop_
_entity.id
_entity.type
_entity.pdbx_description
1 polymer ?
#
loop_
_entity_poly.entity_id
_entity_poly.type
_entity_poly.pdbx_seq_one_letter_code
_entity_poly.pdbx_strand_id
1 'polypeptide(L)'
;MMTQPLMTLAARFDVNQVDDGIDWLFTDIESLDGVERTPEDPHWNRDINFSAGQEFRLAIVAGDQEKTDFESIEVVDCCIITRPRIICCGPDVRTWYAPPSLFVDNTGNQLGALYRIDPTAFTIHSNGVDPTKGRKITLLWNSHLIVGPYNGFWELSFYVTVSIKRNGEKVAQQRVFYFDPETEVGNGTKPPNAPQL
;
A
#
# COMPACT_ATOMS: atom_id res chain seq x y z
N MET A 1 13.95 21.41 -16.02
CA MET A 1 13.12 21.05 -14.86
C MET A 1 13.67 19.74 -14.34
N MET A 2 14.13 19.67 -13.10
CA MET A 2 14.49 18.38 -12.49
C MET A 2 13.17 17.67 -12.21
N THR A 3 12.95 16.51 -12.83
CA THR A 3 11.84 15.61 -12.48
C THR A 3 11.99 15.24 -11.01
N GLN A 4 11.01 15.61 -10.19
CA GLN A 4 10.99 15.22 -8.79
C GLN A 4 10.89 13.69 -8.70
N PRO A 5 11.54 13.05 -7.71
CA PRO A 5 11.60 11.60 -7.63
C PRO A 5 10.20 11.02 -7.50
N LEU A 6 9.85 10.06 -8.36
CA LEU A 6 8.60 9.31 -8.25
C LEU A 6 8.72 8.29 -7.13
N MET A 7 7.70 8.16 -6.30
CA MET A 7 7.63 7.14 -5.26
C MET A 7 6.38 6.28 -5.47
N THR A 8 6.57 4.98 -5.71
CA THR A 8 5.46 4.04 -5.83
C THR A 8 5.39 3.17 -4.58
N LEU A 9 4.26 3.24 -3.88
CA LEU A 9 3.90 2.27 -2.87
C LEU A 9 3.39 1.00 -3.57
N ALA A 10 4.13 -0.09 -3.46
CA ALA A 10 3.75 -1.40 -3.95
C ALA A 10 3.09 -2.18 -2.82
N ALA A 11 1.77 -2.36 -2.87
CA ALA A 11 0.99 -3.20 -1.99
C ALA A 11 0.90 -4.62 -2.57
N ARG A 12 1.52 -5.60 -1.92
CA ARG A 12 1.65 -6.99 -2.38
C ARG A 12 0.90 -7.93 -1.45
N PHE A 13 0.15 -8.87 -2.02
CA PHE A 13 -0.49 -9.95 -1.27
C PHE A 13 -0.62 -11.21 -2.13
N ASP A 14 -0.66 -12.36 -1.47
CA ASP A 14 -1.09 -13.61 -2.09
C ASP A 14 -2.62 -13.71 -2.02
N VAL A 15 -3.28 -14.01 -3.14
CA VAL A 15 -4.73 -14.17 -3.21
C VAL A 15 -5.26 -15.30 -2.32
N ASN A 16 -4.37 -16.20 -1.87
CA ASN A 16 -4.67 -17.34 -1.01
C ASN A 16 -4.22 -17.16 0.45
N GLN A 17 -3.47 -16.10 0.78
CA GLN A 17 -3.00 -15.92 2.16
C GLN A 17 -4.18 -15.86 3.14
N VAL A 18 -3.99 -16.39 4.33
CA VAL A 18 -5.06 -16.54 5.34
C VAL A 18 -5.33 -15.22 6.07
N ASP A 19 -4.32 -14.35 6.19
CA ASP A 19 -4.45 -13.04 6.81
C ASP A 19 -4.89 -11.95 5.82
N ASP A 20 -5.07 -10.75 6.35
CA ASP A 20 -5.45 -9.52 5.66
C ASP A 20 -4.27 -8.52 5.53
N GLY A 21 -3.06 -8.95 5.90
CA GLY A 21 -1.87 -8.12 5.89
C GLY A 21 -1.30 -7.92 4.50
N ILE A 22 -0.95 -6.69 4.15
CA ILE A 22 -0.26 -6.36 2.90
C ILE A 22 1.23 -6.26 3.14
N ASP A 23 2.01 -6.98 2.35
CA ASP A 23 3.43 -6.72 2.21
C ASP A 23 3.63 -5.45 1.37
N TRP A 24 4.36 -4.46 1.87
CA TRP A 24 4.49 -3.18 1.21
C TRP A 24 5.95 -2.73 1.01
N LEU A 25 6.19 -2.03 -0.11
CA LEU A 25 7.51 -1.50 -0.47
C LEU A 25 7.38 -0.17 -1.21
N PHE A 26 8.24 0.79 -0.87
CA PHE A 26 8.48 1.95 -1.72
C PHE A 26 9.56 1.66 -2.75
N THR A 27 9.23 1.83 -4.02
CA THR A 27 10.15 1.52 -5.12
C THR A 27 9.78 2.32 -6.36
N ASP A 28 10.67 2.31 -7.36
CA ASP A 28 10.33 2.80 -8.70
C ASP A 28 9.40 1.79 -9.38
N ILE A 29 8.51 2.29 -10.23
CA ILE A 29 7.54 1.43 -10.94
C ILE A 29 8.25 0.39 -11.82
N GLU A 30 9.37 0.75 -12.43
CA GLU A 30 10.15 -0.11 -13.32
C GLU A 30 10.86 -1.25 -12.56
N SER A 31 11.05 -1.12 -11.25
CA SER A 31 11.63 -2.17 -10.40
C SER A 31 10.58 -3.10 -9.76
N LEU A 32 9.29 -2.91 -10.01
CA LEU A 32 8.22 -3.75 -9.41
C LEU A 32 8.29 -5.23 -9.79
N ASP A 33 8.83 -5.56 -10.96
CA ASP A 33 8.92 -6.93 -11.47
C ASP A 33 10.24 -7.64 -11.13
N GLY A 34 11.25 -6.91 -10.63
CA GLY A 34 12.59 -7.44 -10.32
C GLY A 34 12.94 -7.52 -8.83
N VAL A 35 12.17 -6.91 -7.93
CA VAL A 35 12.47 -6.92 -6.50
C VAL A 35 11.89 -8.17 -5.84
N GLU A 36 12.67 -9.25 -5.83
CA GLU A 36 12.50 -10.38 -4.91
C GLU A 36 12.89 -9.91 -3.50
N ARG A 37 11.96 -10.03 -2.54
CA ARG A 37 12.31 -9.88 -1.13
C ARG A 37 12.89 -11.18 -0.61
N THR A 38 14.00 -11.13 0.10
CA THR A 38 14.36 -12.22 1.00
C THR A 38 13.71 -11.96 2.37
N PRO A 39 13.38 -13.00 3.17
CA PRO A 39 12.83 -12.80 4.52
C PRO A 39 13.72 -11.98 5.45
N GLU A 40 15.01 -11.81 5.10
CA GLU A 40 15.95 -10.94 5.82
C GLU A 40 15.89 -9.46 5.40
N ASP A 41 15.14 -9.12 4.34
CA ASP A 41 14.94 -7.72 3.99
C ASP A 41 14.15 -7.06 5.12
N PRO A 42 14.73 -6.03 5.77
CA PRO A 42 14.10 -5.41 6.92
C PRO A 42 12.71 -4.95 6.50
N HIS A 43 11.69 -5.45 7.20
CA HIS A 43 10.39 -4.81 7.19
C HIS A 43 10.67 -3.37 7.59
N TRP A 44 10.54 -2.44 6.64
CA TRP A 44 10.85 -1.04 6.89
C TRP A 44 9.71 -0.46 7.73
N ASN A 45 9.54 -0.95 8.97
CA ASN A 45 8.70 -0.40 10.04
C ASN A 45 9.31 0.92 10.56
N ARG A 46 9.69 1.82 9.66
CA ARG A 46 10.17 3.16 9.97
C ARG A 46 9.30 4.16 9.23
N ASP A 47 9.03 5.28 9.87
CA ASP A 47 8.30 6.37 9.25
C ASP A 47 8.83 6.63 7.82
N ILE A 48 7.92 6.88 6.88
CA ILE A 48 8.27 7.07 5.47
C ILE A 48 8.72 8.51 5.30
N ASN A 49 9.95 8.71 4.79
CA ASN A 49 10.48 10.05 4.53
C ASN A 49 9.99 10.56 3.17
N PHE A 50 9.10 11.53 3.20
CA PHE A 50 8.60 12.21 2.01
C PHE A 50 9.34 13.54 1.78
N SER A 51 9.62 13.82 0.50
CA SER A 51 10.17 15.11 0.06
C SER A 51 9.09 15.97 -0.57
N ALA A 52 9.11 17.28 -0.31
CA ALA A 52 8.14 18.23 -0.84
C ALA A 52 8.12 18.22 -2.37
N GLY A 53 6.91 18.19 -2.94
CA GLY A 53 6.64 18.08 -4.36
C GLY A 53 6.88 16.69 -4.98
N GLN A 54 7.31 15.70 -4.20
CA GLN A 54 7.40 14.32 -4.66
C GLN A 54 6.04 13.81 -5.16
N GLU A 55 6.04 13.09 -6.29
CA GLU A 55 4.86 12.37 -6.75
C GLU A 55 4.77 11.02 -6.02
N PHE A 56 3.59 10.75 -5.48
CA PHE A 56 3.24 9.48 -4.85
C PHE A 56 2.25 8.71 -5.71
N ARG A 57 2.56 7.44 -5.99
CA ARG A 57 1.72 6.50 -6.72
C ARG A 57 1.53 5.22 -5.94
N LEU A 58 0.59 4.41 -6.42
CA LEU A 58 0.23 3.13 -5.82
C LEU A 58 0.18 2.04 -6.89
N ALA A 59 0.76 0.90 -6.57
CA ALA A 59 0.64 -0.34 -7.33
C ALA A 59 0.11 -1.45 -6.41
N ILE A 60 -0.86 -2.22 -6.89
CA ILE A 60 -1.39 -3.40 -6.22
C ILE A 60 -0.88 -4.63 -6.96
N VAL A 61 -0.20 -5.53 -6.26
CA VAL A 61 0.41 -6.73 -6.81
C VAL A 61 -0.25 -7.94 -6.15
N ALA A 62 -1.04 -8.66 -6.93
CA ALA A 62 -1.68 -9.91 -6.50
C ALA A 62 -0.94 -11.10 -7.11
N GLY A 63 -0.48 -12.02 -6.27
CA GLY A 63 0.13 -13.29 -6.66
C GLY A 63 -0.72 -14.49 -6.28
N ASP A 64 -0.55 -15.61 -6.96
CA ASP A 64 -1.22 -16.89 -6.69
C ASP A 64 -0.18 -18.02 -6.54
N GLN A 65 0.48 -18.07 -5.38
CA GLN A 65 1.60 -19.00 -5.17
C GLN A 65 1.13 -20.47 -5.16
N GLU A 66 -0.09 -20.70 -4.68
CA GLU A 66 -0.72 -22.02 -4.62
C GLU A 66 -1.33 -22.47 -5.97
N LYS A 67 -1.29 -21.62 -7.01
CA LYS A 67 -1.79 -21.92 -8.36
C LYS A 67 -3.26 -22.34 -8.36
N THR A 68 -4.07 -21.58 -7.65
CA THR A 68 -5.52 -21.81 -7.46
C THR A 68 -6.37 -21.33 -8.63
N ASP A 69 -5.82 -21.38 -9.85
CA ASP A 69 -6.44 -20.89 -11.07
C ASP A 69 -6.91 -19.42 -10.99
N PHE A 70 -6.09 -18.56 -10.37
CA PHE A 70 -6.33 -17.12 -10.33
C PHE A 70 -6.53 -16.54 -11.74
N GLU A 71 -7.69 -15.90 -11.97
CA GLU A 71 -8.12 -15.42 -13.28
C GLU A 71 -7.96 -13.90 -13.41
N SER A 72 -8.57 -13.15 -12.50
CA SER A 72 -8.58 -11.69 -12.54
C SER A 72 -8.76 -11.08 -11.15
N ILE A 73 -8.35 -9.83 -11.04
CA ILE A 73 -8.53 -9.00 -9.86
C ILE A 73 -9.01 -7.61 -10.25
N GLU A 74 -9.93 -7.08 -9.44
CA GLU A 74 -10.45 -5.72 -9.57
C GLU A 74 -10.41 -5.01 -8.22
N VAL A 75 -10.08 -3.72 -8.22
CA VAL A 75 -10.22 -2.88 -7.03
C VAL A 75 -11.68 -2.47 -6.89
N VAL A 76 -12.26 -2.69 -5.72
CA VAL A 76 -13.65 -2.33 -5.39
C VAL A 76 -13.70 -1.05 -4.56
N ASP A 77 -12.79 -0.91 -3.62
CA ASP A 77 -12.63 0.29 -2.80
C ASP A 77 -11.17 0.43 -2.36
N CYS A 78 -10.69 1.66 -2.22
CA CYS A 78 -9.29 1.92 -1.92
C CYS A 78 -9.14 3.26 -1.21
N CYS A 79 -8.49 3.27 -0.06
CA CYS A 79 -8.26 4.50 0.68
C CYS A 79 -6.89 4.55 1.35
N ILE A 80 -6.38 5.77 1.45
CA ILE A 80 -5.19 6.14 2.18
C ILE A 80 -5.65 6.95 3.39
N ILE A 81 -5.13 6.61 4.56
CA ILE A 81 -5.33 7.35 5.79
C ILE A 81 -3.97 7.87 6.22
N THR A 82 -3.90 9.17 6.47
CA THR A 82 -2.71 9.85 6.97
C THR A 82 -2.98 10.33 8.39
N ARG A 83 -1.97 10.28 9.24
CA ARG A 83 -2.08 10.74 10.62
C ARG A 83 -1.14 11.92 10.88
N PRO A 84 -1.66 13.10 11.25
CA PRO A 84 -0.82 14.26 11.52
C PRO A 84 -0.01 14.06 12.81
N ARG A 85 1.29 14.40 12.75
CA ARG A 85 2.17 14.43 13.92
C ARG A 85 2.18 15.83 14.58
N ILE A 86 2.53 15.89 15.86
CA ILE A 86 2.85 17.16 16.54
C ILE A 86 4.17 17.67 15.96
N ILE A 87 4.16 18.90 15.43
CA ILE A 87 5.35 19.56 14.88
C ILE A 87 6.17 20.20 16.01
N CYS A 88 5.50 20.77 17.01
CA CYS A 88 6.15 21.51 18.08
C CYS A 88 5.31 21.46 19.35
N CYS A 89 5.93 21.21 20.51
CA CYS A 89 5.30 21.32 21.84
C CYS A 89 6.39 21.52 22.91
N GLY A 90 6.10 22.26 23.99
CA GLY A 90 7.03 22.41 25.11
C GLY A 90 6.57 23.44 26.16
N PRO A 91 7.33 23.61 27.26
CA PRO A 91 7.08 24.68 28.22
C PRO A 91 7.11 26.03 27.50
N ASP A 92 6.06 26.83 27.68
CA ASP A 92 5.86 28.14 27.02
C ASP A 92 5.84 28.11 25.48
N VAL A 93 5.71 26.93 24.87
CA VAL A 93 5.60 26.75 23.42
C VAL A 93 4.24 26.16 23.08
N ARG A 94 3.44 26.91 22.31
CA ARG A 94 2.14 26.45 21.82
C ARG A 94 2.30 25.15 21.03
N THR A 95 1.45 24.16 21.29
CA THR A 95 1.41 22.94 20.48
C THR A 95 0.97 23.24 19.05
N TRP A 96 1.78 22.84 18.08
CA TRP A 96 1.48 22.91 16.65
C TRP A 96 1.35 21.51 16.08
N TYR A 97 0.32 21.30 15.26
CA TYR A 97 0.07 20.05 14.56
C TYR A 97 0.38 20.22 13.08
N ALA A 98 0.81 19.13 12.45
CA ALA A 98 0.89 19.04 11.01
C ALA A 98 -0.51 19.14 10.37
N PRO A 99 -0.59 19.52 9.09
CA PRO A 99 -1.83 19.42 8.34
C PRO A 99 -2.39 17.99 8.36
N PRO A 100 -3.70 17.81 8.19
CA PRO A 100 -4.34 16.50 8.32
C PRO A 100 -3.83 15.45 7.33
N SER A 101 -3.22 15.85 6.22
CA SER A 101 -2.55 14.98 5.27
C SER A 101 -1.21 15.57 4.85
N LEU A 102 -0.30 14.72 4.37
CA LEU A 102 0.91 15.19 3.71
C LEU A 102 0.69 15.58 2.25
N PHE A 103 -0.47 15.23 1.69
CA PHE A 103 -0.75 15.36 0.27
C PHE A 103 -1.56 16.59 -0.05
N VAL A 104 -1.31 17.17 -1.22
CA VAL A 104 -2.09 18.26 -1.81
C VAL A 104 -2.76 17.80 -3.10
N ASP A 105 -3.85 18.44 -3.47
CA ASP A 105 -4.44 18.25 -4.80
C ASP A 105 -3.62 18.94 -5.90
N ASN A 106 -4.03 18.76 -7.15
CA ASN A 106 -3.36 19.35 -8.33
C ASN A 106 -3.38 20.89 -8.35
N THR A 107 -4.17 21.54 -7.48
CA THR A 107 -4.22 23.00 -7.32
C THR A 107 -3.43 23.48 -6.10
N GLY A 108 -2.79 22.56 -5.36
CA GLY A 108 -2.00 22.84 -4.17
C GLY A 108 -2.82 22.94 -2.88
N ASN A 109 -4.12 22.61 -2.89
CA ASN A 109 -4.92 22.62 -1.68
C ASN A 109 -4.65 21.36 -0.84
N GLN A 110 -4.56 21.57 0.47
CA GLN A 110 -4.36 20.51 1.44
C GLN A 110 -5.50 19.49 1.42
N LEU A 111 -5.17 18.21 1.26
CA LEU A 111 -6.14 17.12 1.38
C LEU A 111 -6.47 16.83 2.85
N GLY A 112 -7.64 16.21 3.05
CA GLY A 112 -8.03 15.67 4.35
C GLY A 112 -7.26 14.39 4.71
N ALA A 113 -7.35 13.98 5.97
CA ALA A 113 -6.62 12.80 6.49
C ALA A 113 -6.99 11.50 5.78
N LEU A 114 -8.25 11.37 5.31
CA LEU A 114 -8.75 10.26 4.53
C LEU A 114 -8.81 10.68 3.06
N TYR A 115 -8.09 9.93 2.22
CA TYR A 115 -8.12 10.08 0.78
C TYR A 115 -8.65 8.81 0.13
N ARG A 116 -9.80 8.91 -0.53
CA ARG A 116 -10.40 7.80 -1.27
C ARG A 116 -9.91 7.84 -2.72
N ILE A 117 -9.33 6.74 -3.17
CA ILE A 117 -8.91 6.57 -4.56
C ILE A 117 -10.09 6.02 -5.34
N ASP A 118 -10.37 6.59 -6.52
CA ASP A 118 -11.35 6.06 -7.46
C ASP A 118 -10.90 4.66 -7.93
N PRO A 119 -11.67 3.58 -7.63
CA PRO A 119 -11.32 2.22 -8.02
C PRO A 119 -11.17 2.05 -9.54
N THR A 120 -11.88 2.86 -10.34
CA THR A 120 -11.83 2.79 -11.80
C THR A 120 -10.52 3.37 -12.37
N ALA A 121 -9.73 4.08 -11.56
CA ALA A 121 -8.43 4.61 -11.95
C ALA A 121 -7.31 3.57 -11.90
N PHE A 122 -7.58 2.33 -11.49
CA PHE A 122 -6.62 1.24 -11.55
C PHE A 122 -6.69 0.49 -12.88
N THR A 123 -5.55 0.28 -13.53
CA THR A 123 -5.46 -0.54 -14.74
C THR A 123 -4.39 -1.60 -14.63
N ILE A 124 -4.54 -2.69 -15.38
CA ILE A 124 -3.53 -3.75 -15.47
C ILE A 124 -2.24 -3.16 -16.05
N HIS A 125 -1.21 -3.14 -15.22
CA HIS A 125 0.15 -2.75 -15.59
C HIS A 125 0.95 -3.95 -16.11
N SER A 126 0.87 -5.07 -15.41
CA SER A 126 1.49 -6.34 -15.83
C SER A 126 0.60 -7.54 -15.46
N ASN A 127 0.66 -8.58 -16.28
CA ASN A 127 -0.02 -9.85 -16.06
C ASN A 127 0.88 -10.96 -16.59
N GLY A 128 1.45 -11.74 -15.67
CA GLY A 128 2.44 -12.76 -15.96
C GLY A 128 2.15 -14.07 -15.24
N VAL A 129 2.73 -15.14 -15.75
CA VAL A 129 2.72 -16.45 -15.09
C VAL A 129 4.16 -16.87 -14.85
N ASP A 130 4.53 -16.96 -13.59
CA ASP A 130 5.82 -17.50 -13.18
C ASP A 130 5.68 -19.03 -12.97
N PRO A 131 6.53 -19.87 -13.57
CA PRO A 131 6.47 -21.33 -13.41
C PRO A 131 6.55 -21.80 -11.95
N THR A 132 7.25 -21.04 -11.11
CA THR A 132 7.50 -21.33 -9.70
C THR A 132 6.56 -20.59 -8.76
N LYS A 133 6.20 -19.34 -9.07
CA LYS A 133 5.40 -18.45 -8.20
C LYS A 133 3.93 -18.29 -8.62
N GLY A 134 3.52 -18.95 -9.70
CA GLY A 134 2.15 -18.92 -10.20
C GLY A 134 1.81 -17.61 -10.92
N ARG A 135 0.52 -17.31 -11.05
CA ARG A 135 0.06 -16.11 -11.76
C ARG A 135 0.26 -14.86 -10.90
N LYS A 136 0.72 -13.78 -11.51
CA LYS A 136 0.89 -12.46 -10.91
C LYS A 136 0.20 -11.41 -11.77
N ILE A 137 -0.64 -10.59 -11.15
CA ILE A 137 -1.30 -9.44 -11.77
C ILE A 137 -0.93 -8.18 -10.99
N THR A 138 -0.43 -7.17 -11.68
CA THR A 138 -0.13 -5.85 -11.12
C THR A 138 -1.14 -4.84 -11.66
N LEU A 139 -1.86 -4.17 -10.76
CA LEU A 139 -2.71 -3.02 -11.06
C LEU A 139 -1.96 -1.74 -10.67
N LEU A 140 -1.91 -0.77 -11.57
CA LEU A 140 -1.33 0.54 -11.31
C LEU A 140 -2.44 1.60 -11.22
N TRP A 141 -2.34 2.47 -10.21
CA TRP A 141 -3.14 3.68 -10.16
C TRP A 141 -2.67 4.69 -11.20
N ASN A 142 -3.53 5.04 -12.16
CA ASN A 142 -3.23 5.97 -13.26
C ASN A 142 -3.32 7.46 -12.88
N SER A 143 -3.18 7.76 -11.60
CA SER A 143 -3.04 9.12 -11.10
C SER A 143 -1.95 9.13 -10.02
N HIS A 144 -1.80 10.25 -9.34
CA HIS A 144 -0.82 10.43 -8.29
C HIS A 144 -1.33 11.44 -7.26
N LEU A 145 -0.70 11.42 -6.09
CA LEU A 145 -0.75 12.52 -5.13
C LEU A 145 0.56 13.29 -5.20
N ILE A 146 0.50 14.55 -4.80
CA ILE A 146 1.69 15.40 -4.66
C ILE A 146 1.94 15.59 -3.16
N VAL A 147 3.16 15.33 -2.71
CA VAL A 147 3.59 15.68 -1.35
C VAL A 147 3.58 17.21 -1.23
N GLY A 148 2.89 17.72 -0.21
CA GLY A 148 2.78 19.14 0.10
C GLY A 148 4.11 19.80 0.44
N PRO A 149 4.09 21.04 0.97
CA PRO A 149 5.30 21.85 1.10
C PRO A 149 6.28 21.40 2.18
N TYR A 150 5.93 20.38 2.98
CA TYR A 150 6.71 19.95 4.13
C TYR A 150 7.38 18.60 3.86
N ASN A 151 8.72 18.59 3.95
CA ASN A 151 9.48 17.35 4.07
C ASN A 151 9.19 16.70 5.43
N GLY A 152 9.25 15.37 5.50
CA GLY A 152 9.29 14.70 6.80
C GLY A 152 8.79 13.27 6.79
N PHE A 153 8.80 12.73 8.00
CA PHE A 153 8.35 11.41 8.35
C PHE A 153 6.84 11.42 8.59
N TRP A 154 6.10 10.61 7.85
CA TRP A 154 4.64 10.52 7.95
C TRP A 154 4.16 9.09 8.17
N GLU A 155 3.13 8.98 9.01
CA GLU A 155 2.35 7.76 9.16
C GLU A 155 1.28 7.67 8.07
N LEU A 156 1.20 6.50 7.45
CA LEU A 156 0.22 6.19 6.42
C LEU A 156 -0.33 4.79 6.66
N SER A 157 -1.65 4.68 6.70
CA SER A 157 -2.38 3.41 6.63
C SER A 157 -3.07 3.31 5.28
N PHE A 158 -3.24 2.10 4.79
CA PHE A 158 -3.81 1.82 3.49
C PHE A 158 -4.78 0.65 3.58
N TYR A 159 -5.95 0.82 2.99
CA TYR A 159 -6.97 -0.22 2.91
C TYR A 159 -7.39 -0.39 1.46
N VAL A 160 -7.51 -1.64 1.02
CA VAL A 160 -8.02 -1.99 -0.29
C VAL A 160 -8.99 -3.15 -0.19
N THR A 161 -10.17 -2.96 -0.76
CA THR A 161 -11.10 -4.04 -1.04
C THR A 161 -10.92 -4.47 -2.49
N VAL A 162 -10.71 -5.75 -2.71
CA VAL A 162 -10.54 -6.33 -4.04
C VAL A 162 -11.58 -7.42 -4.30
N SER A 163 -11.94 -7.57 -5.58
CA SER A 163 -12.74 -8.67 -6.10
C SER A 163 -11.81 -9.62 -6.84
N ILE A 164 -11.70 -10.85 -6.37
CA ILE A 164 -10.80 -11.87 -6.90
C ILE A 164 -11.64 -12.93 -7.60
N LYS A 165 -11.33 -13.17 -8.88
CA LYS A 165 -11.96 -14.21 -9.69
C LYS A 165 -10.98 -15.35 -9.90
N ARG A 166 -11.45 -16.59 -9.67
CA ARG A 166 -10.76 -17.81 -10.12
C ARG A 166 -11.54 -18.48 -11.25
N ASN A 167 -10.81 -19.20 -12.09
CA ASN A 167 -11.38 -19.93 -13.20
C ASN A 167 -12.38 -20.98 -12.68
N GLY A 168 -13.53 -21.12 -13.34
CA GLY A 168 -14.56 -22.08 -12.97
C GLY A 168 -15.44 -21.69 -11.78
N GLU A 169 -15.05 -20.69 -10.98
CA GLU A 169 -15.93 -20.14 -9.94
C GLU A 169 -17.04 -19.31 -10.57
N LYS A 170 -18.26 -19.36 -10.00
CA LYS A 170 -19.38 -18.54 -10.50
C LYS A 170 -19.32 -17.10 -9.99
N VAL A 171 -18.86 -16.91 -8.76
CA VAL A 171 -18.88 -15.62 -8.05
C VAL A 171 -17.44 -15.26 -7.69
N ALA A 172 -17.07 -13.98 -7.89
CA ALA A 172 -15.79 -13.47 -7.43
C ALA A 172 -15.83 -13.27 -5.91
N GLN A 173 -14.73 -13.59 -5.24
CA GLN A 173 -14.60 -13.41 -3.80
C GLN A 173 -14.16 -11.98 -3.50
N GLN A 174 -14.87 -11.31 -2.59
CA GLN A 174 -14.41 -10.02 -2.07
C GLN A 174 -13.53 -10.22 -0.85
N ARG A 175 -12.38 -9.55 -0.84
CA ARG A 175 -11.44 -9.54 0.28
C ARG A 175 -11.00 -8.12 0.57
N VAL A 176 -10.77 -7.84 1.86
CA VAL A 176 -10.17 -6.59 2.32
C VAL A 176 -8.76 -6.91 2.76
N PHE A 177 -7.82 -6.10 2.30
CA PHE A 177 -6.42 -6.14 2.70
C PHE A 177 -6.02 -4.76 3.20
N TYR A 178 -5.11 -4.72 4.16
CA TYR A 178 -4.61 -3.45 4.69
C TYR A 178 -3.14 -3.55 5.08
N PHE A 179 -2.51 -2.39 5.19
CA PHE A 179 -1.38 -2.24 6.10
C PHE A 179 -1.59 -1.00 6.95
N ASP A 180 -1.22 -1.13 8.22
CA ASP A 180 -1.10 -0.03 9.15
C ASP A 180 0.25 -0.23 9.86
N PRO A 181 1.26 0.60 9.57
CA PRO A 181 2.61 0.40 10.08
C PRO A 181 2.70 0.51 11.61
N GLU A 182 1.66 1.04 12.28
CA GLU A 182 1.61 1.24 13.72
C GLU A 182 0.74 0.20 14.45
N THR A 183 -0.02 -0.64 13.73
CA THR A 183 -0.97 -1.58 14.34
C THR A 183 -0.43 -3.01 14.43
N GLU A 184 0.87 -3.23 14.26
CA GLU A 184 1.50 -4.50 14.66
C GLU A 184 1.60 -4.55 16.20
N VAL A 185 0.45 -4.61 16.88
CA VAL A 185 0.34 -4.87 18.32
C VAL A 185 0.23 -6.37 18.52
N GLY A 186 1.40 -7.02 18.54
CA GLY A 186 1.57 -8.44 18.80
C GLY A 186 3.03 -8.73 19.11
N ASN A 187 3.33 -9.77 19.89
CA ASN A 187 4.68 -10.07 20.39
C ASN A 187 5.68 -10.57 19.32
N GLY A 188 5.43 -10.33 18.02
CA GLY A 188 6.33 -10.75 16.94
C GLY A 188 6.59 -12.26 16.88
N THR A 189 5.69 -13.10 17.39
CA THR A 189 5.83 -14.56 17.29
C THR A 189 4.54 -15.22 16.78
N LYS A 190 4.74 -16.22 15.92
CA LYS A 190 3.70 -17.01 15.23
C LYS A 190 2.57 -17.43 16.19
N PRO A 191 1.31 -17.46 15.73
CA PRO A 191 0.23 -18.01 16.54
C PRO A 191 0.60 -19.44 16.98
N PRO A 192 0.51 -19.78 18.28
CA PRO A 192 0.77 -21.15 18.71
C PRO A 192 -0.28 -22.06 18.08
N ASN A 193 0.17 -23.24 17.64
CA ASN A 193 -0.70 -24.29 17.13
C ASN A 193 -1.92 -24.47 18.04
N ALA A 194 -3.08 -24.79 17.43
CA ALA A 194 -4.31 -25.04 18.15
C ALA A 194 -4.08 -26.00 19.33
N PRO A 195 -4.69 -25.75 20.50
CA PRO A 195 -4.55 -26.65 21.63
C PRO A 195 -5.05 -28.04 21.22
N GLN A 196 -4.18 -29.05 21.41
CA GLN A 196 -4.59 -30.44 21.27
C GLN A 196 -5.56 -30.76 22.40
N LEU A 197 -6.75 -31.27 22.05
CA LEU A 197 -7.69 -31.91 22.97
C LEU A 197 -7.14 -33.26 23.45
#